data_AF-A0A838WWG5-F1
#
_entry.id   AF-A0A838WWG5-F1
#
_cell.length_a   1.000
_cell.length_b   1.000
_cell.length_c   1.000
_cell.angle_alpha   90.00
_cell.angle_beta   90.00
_cell.angle_gamma   90.00
#
_symmetry.space_group_name_H-M   'P 1'
#
loop_
_entity.id
_entity.type
_entity.pdbx_description
1 polymer ?
#
loop_
_entity_poly.entity_id
_entity_poly.type
_entity_poly.pdbx_seq_one_letter_code
_entity_poly.pdbx_strand_id
1 'polypeptide(L)'
;WFQQSRMDPGGPYGDYYVWSDDPTKYDEARIIFIDTEESNWSFDPVRKQYYWHRFFSHQPDLNYDNPAVQEEILDVIRFWLDLGMDGIRLDAIPYLFEREGTNCENLPETHGFIKRVRALFDDEYPGRFLLAEANQMPDEVVAYFGEGDGDECQMAFHFPVMPRIFMGIHRESAQPIIDILRDTPPIPESAQWGIFLRNHDELTLEMVTDEERDYMYKNYATDPRMKANVGIRRRLAPLLGGHRDRLELAHALLLSLPGSPFLYYGDEIGMGDNIWLQDRDGVRTPMQWSNDRNGGFSKAEPE
;
A
#
# COMPACT_ATOMS: atom_id res chain seq x y z
N TRP A 1 -11.43 -17.16 10.24
CA TRP A 1 -10.50 -17.83 11.17
C TRP A 1 -10.44 -17.19 12.56
N PHE A 2 -10.33 -15.85 12.69
CA PHE A 2 -10.17 -15.17 14.00
C PHE A 2 -11.19 -15.52 15.07
N GLN A 3 -12.49 -15.60 14.73
CA GLN A 3 -13.54 -15.97 15.67
C GLN A 3 -13.32 -17.35 16.30
N GLN A 4 -12.78 -18.32 15.54
CA GLN A 4 -12.44 -19.63 16.11
C GLN A 4 -11.14 -19.56 16.92
N SER A 5 -10.12 -18.86 16.42
CA SER A 5 -8.85 -18.62 17.12
C SER A 5 -9.07 -18.03 18.52
N ARG A 6 -9.96 -17.04 18.66
CA ARG A 6 -10.24 -16.39 19.95
C ARG A 6 -11.10 -17.22 20.91
N MET A 7 -11.91 -18.17 20.40
CA MET A 7 -12.83 -18.98 21.22
C MET A 7 -12.24 -20.34 21.62
N ASP A 8 -11.39 -20.93 20.78
CA ASP A 8 -10.77 -22.23 20.99
C ASP A 8 -9.27 -22.17 20.69
N PRO A 9 -8.44 -21.74 21.66
CA PRO A 9 -6.99 -21.64 21.47
C PRO A 9 -6.29 -22.97 21.18
N GLY A 10 -6.89 -24.11 21.58
CA GLY A 10 -6.36 -25.45 21.30
C GLY A 10 -6.85 -26.04 19.97
N GLY A 11 -7.73 -25.33 19.26
CA GLY A 11 -8.31 -25.76 18.00
C GLY A 11 -7.39 -25.51 16.79
N PRO A 12 -7.82 -25.91 15.58
CA PRO A 12 -7.00 -25.82 14.36
C PRO A 12 -6.60 -24.38 13.97
N TYR A 13 -7.36 -23.38 14.42
CA TYR A 13 -7.09 -21.96 14.15
C TYR A 13 -6.45 -21.23 15.34
N GLY A 14 -6.08 -21.95 16.41
CA GLY A 14 -5.49 -21.37 17.61
C GLY A 14 -4.30 -20.45 17.30
N ASP A 15 -3.44 -20.87 16.38
CA ASP A 15 -2.20 -20.19 16.00
C ASP A 15 -2.26 -19.56 14.61
N TYR A 16 -3.46 -19.24 14.08
CA TYR A 16 -3.60 -18.52 12.81
C TYR A 16 -3.30 -17.03 12.90
N TYR A 17 -3.21 -16.51 14.12
CA TYR A 17 -2.96 -15.10 14.41
C TYR A 17 -1.85 -15.00 15.45
N VAL A 18 -1.21 -13.86 15.53
CA VAL A 18 -0.11 -13.62 16.46
C VAL A 18 -0.68 -13.18 17.81
N TRP A 19 -0.59 -14.06 18.81
CA TRP A 19 -1.09 -13.84 20.17
C TRP A 19 0.05 -13.69 21.17
N SER A 20 -0.14 -12.83 22.18
CA SER A 20 0.84 -12.63 23.27
C SER A 20 0.14 -12.27 24.59
N ASP A 21 0.71 -12.68 25.71
CA ASP A 21 0.34 -12.16 27.03
C ASP A 21 1.04 -10.82 27.35
N ASP A 22 2.09 -10.51 26.58
CA ASP A 22 2.95 -9.33 26.72
C ASP A 22 2.73 -8.39 25.53
N PRO A 23 2.12 -7.20 25.73
CA PRO A 23 1.90 -6.22 24.68
C PRO A 23 3.13 -5.34 24.40
N THR A 24 4.29 -5.66 24.96
CA THR A 24 5.55 -4.92 24.74
C THR A 24 6.49 -5.60 23.75
N LYS A 25 6.10 -6.75 23.20
CA LYS A 25 6.84 -7.41 22.11
C LYS A 25 6.85 -6.56 20.85
N TYR A 26 7.92 -6.70 20.06
CA TYR A 26 8.11 -5.99 18.79
C TYR A 26 8.09 -4.46 18.95
N ASP A 27 8.71 -3.95 20.01
CA ASP A 27 8.69 -2.52 20.39
C ASP A 27 9.38 -1.58 19.39
N GLU A 28 10.26 -2.10 18.53
CA GLU A 28 10.88 -1.36 17.43
C GLU A 28 9.96 -1.15 16.21
N ALA A 29 8.83 -1.87 16.12
CA ALA A 29 7.88 -1.72 15.03
C ALA A 29 7.03 -0.45 15.21
N ARG A 30 7.05 0.42 14.19
CA ARG A 30 6.24 1.65 14.19
C ARG A 30 4.74 1.34 14.09
N ILE A 31 3.91 2.28 14.56
CA ILE A 31 2.46 2.30 14.30
C ILE A 31 2.23 2.99 12.95
N ILE A 32 1.47 2.36 12.04
CA ILE A 32 1.18 2.90 10.70
C ILE A 32 0.05 3.94 10.80
N PHE A 33 -1.08 3.56 11.40
CA PHE A 33 -2.25 4.43 11.56
C PHE A 33 -2.22 5.22 12.86
N ILE A 34 -1.21 6.10 12.97
CA ILE A 34 -0.91 6.90 14.17
C ILE A 34 -2.06 7.81 14.65
N ASP A 35 -3.00 8.14 13.77
CA ASP A 35 -4.14 8.99 14.11
C ASP A 35 -5.27 8.19 14.81
N THR A 36 -5.22 6.86 14.76
CA THR A 36 -6.30 5.97 15.23
C THR A 36 -5.83 4.95 16.25
N GLU A 37 -4.67 4.31 16.04
CA GLU A 37 -4.18 3.23 16.88
C GLU A 37 -3.12 3.74 17.87
N GLU A 38 -3.24 3.36 19.13
CA GLU A 38 -2.28 3.70 20.19
C GLU A 38 -1.17 2.64 20.34
N SER A 39 -1.38 1.44 19.79
CA SER A 39 -0.48 0.30 19.86
C SER A 39 -0.73 -0.65 18.69
N ASN A 40 0.27 -1.46 18.33
CA ASN A 40 0.12 -2.59 17.43
C ASN A 40 -0.42 -3.86 18.15
N TRP A 41 -0.74 -3.76 19.44
CA TRP A 41 -1.34 -4.81 20.25
C TRP A 41 -2.71 -4.40 20.80
N SER A 42 -3.73 -5.21 20.54
CA SER A 42 -5.08 -5.04 21.09
C SER A 42 -5.47 -6.20 22.00
N PHE A 43 -6.07 -5.90 23.16
CA PHE A 43 -6.51 -6.94 24.09
C PHE A 43 -7.84 -7.58 23.66
N ASP A 44 -7.86 -8.89 23.48
CA ASP A 44 -9.08 -9.63 23.19
C ASP A 44 -9.81 -10.06 24.48
N PRO A 45 -11.04 -9.58 24.74
CA PRO A 45 -11.75 -9.88 25.98
C PRO A 45 -12.26 -11.32 26.07
N VAL A 46 -12.28 -12.10 24.98
CA VAL A 46 -12.71 -13.51 24.97
C VAL A 46 -11.51 -14.41 25.24
N ARG A 47 -10.42 -14.24 24.48
CA ARG A 47 -9.20 -15.06 24.62
C ARG A 47 -8.34 -14.66 25.83
N LYS A 48 -8.52 -13.44 26.35
CA LYS A 48 -7.74 -12.85 27.46
C LYS A 48 -6.25 -12.70 27.14
N GLN A 49 -5.93 -12.46 25.87
CA GLN A 49 -4.58 -12.23 25.37
C GLN A 49 -4.60 -11.03 24.42
N TYR A 50 -3.44 -10.45 24.15
CA TYR A 50 -3.27 -9.45 23.11
C TYR A 50 -3.06 -10.13 21.76
N TYR A 51 -3.56 -9.52 20.70
CA TYR A 51 -3.25 -9.92 19.32
C TYR A 51 -2.59 -8.77 18.57
N TRP A 52 -1.70 -9.14 17.65
CA TRP A 52 -0.98 -8.20 16.80
C TRP A 52 -1.86 -7.69 15.67
N HIS A 53 -1.68 -6.41 15.33
CA HIS A 53 -2.22 -5.80 14.12
C HIS A 53 -1.32 -4.65 13.67
N ARG A 54 -0.93 -4.63 12.39
CA ARG A 54 -0.15 -3.49 11.82
C ARG A 54 -1.02 -2.31 11.42
N PHE A 55 -2.28 -2.61 11.13
CA PHE A 55 -3.30 -1.65 10.72
C PHE A 55 -4.30 -1.46 11.85
N PHE A 56 -5.60 -1.34 11.54
CA PHE A 56 -6.61 -1.17 12.58
C PHE A 56 -6.76 -2.41 13.46
N SER A 57 -7.15 -2.21 14.71
CA SER A 57 -7.42 -3.28 15.68
C SER A 57 -8.44 -4.32 15.20
N HIS A 58 -9.34 -3.98 14.29
CA HIS A 58 -10.27 -4.95 13.69
C HIS A 58 -9.67 -5.74 12.49
N GLN A 59 -8.38 -5.58 12.21
CA GLN A 59 -7.61 -6.28 11.18
C GLN A 59 -6.46 -7.08 11.85
N PRO A 60 -6.78 -8.17 12.58
CA PRO A 60 -5.76 -8.98 13.25
C PRO A 60 -4.82 -9.64 12.21
N ASP A 61 -3.52 -9.51 12.43
CA ASP A 61 -2.49 -10.01 11.51
C ASP A 61 -2.42 -11.54 11.56
N LEU A 62 -2.27 -12.14 10.38
CA LEU A 62 -2.09 -13.58 10.23
C LEU A 62 -0.69 -14.00 10.65
N ASN A 63 -0.58 -15.13 11.32
CA ASN A 63 0.70 -15.67 11.77
C ASN A 63 1.38 -16.45 10.64
N TYR A 64 2.27 -15.81 9.88
CA TYR A 64 2.99 -16.48 8.80
C TYR A 64 4.06 -17.48 9.29
N ASP A 65 4.45 -17.50 10.57
CA ASP A 65 5.29 -18.59 11.10
C ASP A 65 4.53 -19.93 11.12
N ASN A 66 3.20 -19.92 11.04
CA ASN A 66 2.38 -21.12 10.93
C ASN A 66 2.30 -21.59 9.47
N PRO A 67 2.85 -22.77 9.10
CA PRO A 67 2.79 -23.26 7.73
C PRO A 67 1.36 -23.43 7.20
N ALA A 68 0.39 -23.73 8.07
CA ALA A 68 -1.01 -23.86 7.65
C ALA A 68 -1.58 -22.52 7.17
N VAL A 69 -1.17 -21.39 7.76
CA VAL A 69 -1.56 -20.06 7.28
C VAL A 69 -0.97 -19.80 5.90
N GLN A 70 0.31 -20.13 5.70
CA GLN A 70 0.96 -19.99 4.40
C GLN A 70 0.22 -20.79 3.30
N GLU A 71 -0.15 -22.05 3.58
CA GLU A 71 -0.90 -22.87 2.61
C GLU A 71 -2.30 -22.31 2.32
N GLU A 72 -3.04 -21.84 3.34
CA GLU A 72 -4.35 -21.22 3.14
C GLU A 72 -4.27 -19.97 2.24
N ILE A 73 -3.22 -19.15 2.40
CA ILE A 73 -3.02 -17.98 1.54
C ILE A 73 -2.68 -18.41 0.10
N LEU A 74 -1.85 -19.43 -0.09
CA LEU A 74 -1.59 -19.99 -1.42
C LEU A 74 -2.86 -20.56 -2.07
N ASP A 75 -3.74 -21.20 -1.30
CA ASP A 75 -5.01 -21.72 -1.80
C ASP A 75 -6.01 -20.61 -2.15
N VAL A 76 -6.04 -19.51 -1.38
CA VAL A 76 -6.81 -18.30 -1.74
C VAL A 76 -6.31 -17.71 -3.07
N ILE A 77 -4.99 -17.68 -3.26
CA ILE A 77 -4.36 -17.22 -4.51
C ILE A 77 -4.78 -18.13 -5.67
N ARG A 78 -4.64 -19.46 -5.52
CA ARG A 78 -5.06 -20.44 -6.54
C ARG A 78 -6.51 -20.28 -6.92
N PHE A 79 -7.40 -20.14 -5.94
CA PHE A 79 -8.82 -19.97 -6.18
C PHE A 79 -9.12 -18.84 -7.17
N TRP A 80 -8.49 -17.67 -7.01
CA TRP A 80 -8.72 -16.55 -7.93
C TRP A 80 -8.03 -16.73 -9.29
N LEU A 81 -6.86 -17.37 -9.32
CA LEU A 81 -6.15 -17.64 -10.58
C LEU A 81 -6.87 -18.70 -11.42
N ASP A 82 -7.47 -19.71 -10.79
CA ASP A 82 -8.31 -20.76 -11.40
C ASP A 82 -9.58 -20.16 -12.01
N LEU A 83 -10.13 -19.09 -11.42
CA LEU A 83 -11.23 -18.32 -12.00
C LEU A 83 -10.81 -17.47 -13.20
N GLY A 84 -9.51 -17.36 -13.48
CA GLY A 84 -8.96 -16.69 -14.66
C GLY A 84 -8.40 -15.29 -14.41
N MET A 85 -8.11 -14.91 -13.17
CA MET A 85 -7.57 -13.58 -12.86
C MET A 85 -6.13 -13.40 -13.35
N ASP A 86 -5.84 -12.34 -14.11
CA ASP A 86 -4.54 -12.16 -14.80
C ASP A 86 -3.35 -11.83 -13.87
N GLY A 87 -3.62 -11.38 -12.64
CA GLY A 87 -2.57 -11.07 -11.68
C GLY A 87 -3.12 -10.63 -10.33
N ILE A 88 -2.22 -10.48 -9.35
CA ILE A 88 -2.56 -10.12 -7.97
C ILE A 88 -1.68 -8.96 -7.53
N ARG A 89 -2.29 -7.88 -7.02
CA ARG A 89 -1.59 -6.90 -6.19
C ARG A 89 -1.49 -7.48 -4.78
N LEU A 90 -0.26 -7.74 -4.34
CA LEU A 90 0.00 -8.15 -2.97
C LEU A 90 0.05 -6.90 -2.10
N ASP A 91 -0.98 -6.76 -1.27
CA ASP A 91 -1.20 -5.64 -0.35
C ASP A 91 -0.35 -5.83 0.92
N ALA A 92 0.19 -4.73 1.47
CA ALA A 92 0.87 -4.74 2.77
C ALA A 92 2.03 -5.76 2.93
N ILE A 93 2.67 -6.17 1.83
CA ILE A 93 3.65 -7.26 1.85
C ILE A 93 4.89 -7.04 2.72
N PRO A 94 5.33 -5.82 3.08
CA PRO A 94 6.48 -5.69 3.97
C PRO A 94 6.28 -6.25 5.38
N TYR A 95 5.03 -6.54 5.76
CA TYR A 95 4.66 -6.73 7.15
C TYR A 95 4.25 -8.17 7.50
N LEU A 96 4.57 -9.16 6.65
CA LEU A 96 4.07 -10.53 6.84
C LEU A 96 4.62 -11.27 8.07
N PHE A 97 5.86 -10.99 8.46
CA PHE A 97 6.53 -11.64 9.59
C PHE A 97 7.05 -10.62 10.59
N GLU A 98 7.05 -10.99 11.86
CA GLU A 98 7.57 -10.19 12.97
C GLU A 98 8.72 -10.89 13.70
N ARG A 99 9.74 -10.11 14.09
CA ARG A 99 10.91 -10.59 14.86
C ARG A 99 11.32 -9.57 15.91
N GLU A 100 11.63 -10.05 17.11
CA GLU A 100 12.16 -9.22 18.20
C GLU A 100 13.49 -8.58 17.81
N GLY A 101 13.71 -7.32 18.22
CA GLY A 101 14.90 -6.55 17.87
C GLY A 101 14.97 -6.13 16.40
N THR A 102 13.83 -6.05 15.74
CA THR A 102 13.69 -5.54 14.37
C THR A 102 12.46 -4.64 14.27
N ASN A 103 12.39 -3.79 13.25
CA ASN A 103 11.20 -2.99 12.96
C ASN A 103 10.02 -3.81 12.38
N CYS A 104 10.18 -5.13 12.21
CA CYS A 104 9.18 -6.02 11.62
C CYS A 104 8.74 -5.62 10.20
N GLU A 105 9.65 -5.06 9.40
CA GLU A 105 9.42 -4.73 7.99
C GLU A 105 10.51 -5.37 7.13
N ASN A 106 10.17 -5.80 5.90
CA ASN A 106 11.14 -6.29 4.90
C ASN A 106 11.98 -7.49 5.37
N LEU A 107 11.45 -8.32 6.27
CA LEU A 107 12.23 -9.42 6.84
C LEU A 107 12.56 -10.50 5.79
N PRO A 108 13.71 -11.21 5.91
CA PRO A 108 14.06 -12.28 4.98
C PRO A 108 13.00 -13.37 4.84
N GLU A 109 12.27 -13.69 5.90
CA GLU A 109 11.17 -14.66 5.88
C GLU A 109 9.98 -14.19 5.05
N THR A 110 9.69 -12.88 5.05
CA THR A 110 8.70 -12.24 4.17
C THR A 110 9.08 -12.46 2.71
N HIS A 111 10.31 -12.13 2.32
CA HIS A 111 10.83 -12.39 0.98
C HIS A 111 10.81 -13.89 0.65
N GLY A 112 11.16 -14.76 1.61
CA GLY A 112 11.08 -16.21 1.47
C GLY A 112 9.68 -16.71 1.11
N PHE A 113 8.63 -16.18 1.75
CA PHE A 113 7.25 -16.52 1.38
C PHE A 113 6.87 -15.96 0.00
N ILE A 114 7.29 -14.73 -0.34
CA ILE A 114 7.01 -14.14 -1.66
C ILE A 114 7.66 -14.96 -2.79
N LYS A 115 8.87 -15.47 -2.59
CA LYS A 115 9.51 -16.42 -3.53
C LYS A 115 8.67 -17.69 -3.72
N ARG A 116 8.04 -18.20 -2.66
CA ARG A 116 7.10 -19.34 -2.78
C ARG A 116 5.86 -18.98 -3.59
N VAL A 117 5.30 -17.78 -3.38
CA VAL A 117 4.16 -17.28 -4.17
C VAL A 117 4.55 -17.13 -5.64
N ARG A 118 5.74 -16.58 -5.92
CA ARG A 118 6.24 -16.46 -7.29
C ARG A 118 6.45 -17.81 -7.95
N ALA A 119 7.04 -18.79 -7.25
CA ALA A 119 7.19 -20.15 -7.78
C ALA A 119 5.85 -20.77 -8.16
N LEU A 120 4.79 -20.58 -7.35
CA LEU A 120 3.43 -21.02 -7.68
C LEU A 120 2.93 -20.40 -9.00
N PHE A 121 3.16 -19.10 -9.21
CA PHE A 121 2.76 -18.42 -10.45
C PHE A 121 3.50 -18.99 -11.65
N ASP A 122 4.82 -19.17 -11.54
CA ASP A 122 5.65 -19.66 -12.63
C ASP A 122 5.32 -21.13 -13.00
N ASP A 123 5.05 -21.97 -12.00
CA ASP A 123 4.78 -23.41 -12.19
C ASP A 123 3.33 -23.70 -12.63
N GLU A 124 2.36 -23.03 -12.00
CA GLU A 124 0.93 -23.37 -12.15
C GLU A 124 0.19 -22.39 -13.09
N TYR A 125 0.64 -21.14 -13.21
CA TYR A 125 -0.10 -20.07 -13.90
C TYR A 125 0.80 -19.16 -14.78
N PRO A 126 1.48 -19.71 -15.80
CA PRO A 126 2.40 -18.94 -16.63
C PRO A 126 1.70 -17.78 -17.34
N GLY A 127 2.35 -16.61 -17.35
CA GLY A 127 1.84 -15.38 -17.97
C GLY A 127 0.99 -14.50 -17.04
N ARG A 128 0.81 -14.89 -15.78
CA ARG A 128 0.20 -14.06 -14.73
C ARG A 128 1.27 -13.21 -14.03
N PHE A 129 0.84 -12.14 -13.36
CA PHE A 129 1.77 -11.22 -12.69
C PHE A 129 1.43 -10.94 -11.23
N LEU A 130 2.46 -10.67 -10.44
CA LEU A 130 2.41 -10.17 -9.07
C LEU A 130 2.84 -8.71 -9.06
N LEU A 131 2.10 -7.89 -8.33
CA LEU A 131 2.39 -6.48 -8.10
C LEU A 131 2.56 -6.21 -6.61
N ALA A 132 3.78 -5.88 -6.20
CA ALA A 132 4.13 -5.52 -4.84
C ALA A 132 3.64 -4.11 -4.47
N GLU A 133 2.87 -4.04 -3.39
CA GLU A 133 2.74 -2.81 -2.61
C GLU A 133 3.79 -2.78 -1.49
N ALA A 134 4.96 -2.21 -1.79
CA ALA A 134 5.98 -1.91 -0.81
C ALA A 134 6.27 -0.40 -0.80
N ASN A 135 5.66 0.32 0.15
CA ASN A 135 5.97 1.73 0.39
C ASN A 135 7.23 1.83 1.27
N GLN A 136 8.40 1.64 0.67
CA GLN A 136 9.70 1.57 1.35
C GLN A 136 10.74 2.47 0.66
N MET A 137 11.96 2.54 1.19
CA MET A 137 13.07 3.21 0.51
C MET A 137 13.46 2.49 -0.80
N PRO A 138 14.08 3.18 -1.79
CA PRO A 138 14.29 2.59 -3.12
C PRO A 138 14.98 1.23 -3.14
N ASP A 139 16.03 1.04 -2.34
CA ASP A 139 16.79 -0.19 -2.20
C ASP A 139 15.95 -1.33 -1.61
N GLU A 140 15.13 -1.02 -0.60
CA GLU A 140 14.21 -1.98 0.01
C GLU A 140 13.08 -2.38 -0.95
N VAL A 141 12.55 -1.45 -1.74
CA VAL A 141 11.52 -1.78 -2.76
C VAL A 141 12.10 -2.66 -3.85
N VAL A 142 13.35 -2.42 -4.28
CA VAL A 142 14.01 -3.25 -5.30
C VAL A 142 14.17 -4.69 -4.84
N ALA A 143 14.34 -4.95 -3.53
CA ALA A 143 14.44 -6.30 -3.01
C ALA A 143 13.20 -7.16 -3.32
N TYR A 144 12.01 -6.56 -3.47
CA TYR A 144 10.77 -7.26 -3.82
C TYR A 144 10.69 -7.78 -5.26
N PHE A 145 11.66 -7.44 -6.11
CA PHE A 145 11.83 -8.10 -7.41
C PHE A 145 12.60 -9.42 -7.27
N GLY A 146 13.28 -9.64 -6.15
CA GLY A 146 14.08 -10.83 -5.87
C GLY A 146 15.49 -10.75 -6.45
N GLU A 147 16.12 -11.92 -6.60
CA GLU A 147 17.51 -12.07 -7.03
C GLU A 147 17.62 -12.56 -8.48
N GLY A 148 18.82 -12.44 -9.07
CA GLY A 148 19.10 -12.96 -10.41
C GLY A 148 18.25 -12.29 -11.49
N ASP A 149 17.44 -13.09 -12.19
CA ASP A 149 16.48 -12.60 -13.19
C ASP A 149 15.08 -12.32 -12.60
N GLY A 150 14.98 -12.22 -11.28
CA GLY A 150 13.77 -11.88 -10.54
C GLY A 150 12.94 -13.11 -10.15
N ASP A 151 13.09 -13.55 -8.91
CA ASP A 151 12.38 -14.71 -8.31
C ASP A 151 11.30 -14.31 -7.28
N GLU A 152 10.92 -13.02 -7.23
CA GLU A 152 9.80 -12.52 -6.42
C GLU A 152 8.74 -11.82 -7.31
N CYS A 153 8.30 -10.61 -6.99
CA CYS A 153 7.23 -9.94 -7.74
C CYS A 153 7.72 -9.46 -9.11
N GLN A 154 6.91 -9.62 -10.16
CA GLN A 154 7.23 -9.07 -11.48
C GLN A 154 7.09 -7.54 -11.51
N MET A 155 6.23 -6.99 -10.67
CA MET A 155 6.03 -5.55 -10.56
C MET A 155 6.10 -5.07 -9.12
N ALA A 156 6.53 -3.83 -8.92
CA ALA A 156 6.40 -3.11 -7.66
C ALA A 156 5.99 -1.67 -7.93
N PHE A 157 5.20 -1.06 -7.05
CA PHE A 157 4.90 0.37 -7.17
C PHE A 157 6.13 1.21 -6.87
N HIS A 158 6.40 2.20 -7.72
CA HIS A 158 7.51 3.13 -7.53
C HIS A 158 7.14 4.25 -6.54
N PHE A 159 6.82 3.88 -5.30
CA PHE A 159 6.50 4.83 -4.23
C PHE A 159 7.55 5.96 -4.06
N PRO A 160 8.87 5.70 -4.15
CA PRO A 160 9.86 6.75 -3.96
C PRO A 160 9.75 7.94 -4.91
N VAL A 161 9.39 7.70 -6.19
CA VAL A 161 9.32 8.78 -7.20
C VAL A 161 8.06 9.64 -7.04
N MET A 162 6.96 9.06 -6.55
CA MET A 162 5.64 9.69 -6.53
C MET A 162 5.65 11.03 -5.77
N PRO A 163 6.12 11.14 -4.51
CA PRO A 163 6.18 12.43 -3.80
C PRO A 163 7.11 13.44 -4.48
N ARG A 164 8.19 12.98 -5.12
CA ARG A 164 9.18 13.83 -5.78
C ARG A 164 8.63 14.46 -7.06
N ILE A 165 7.65 13.84 -7.73
CA ILE A 165 6.91 14.47 -8.83
C ILE A 165 6.18 15.72 -8.33
N PHE A 166 5.44 15.63 -7.22
CA PHE A 166 4.74 16.78 -6.64
C PHE A 166 5.72 17.85 -6.13
N MET A 167 6.81 17.45 -5.49
CA MET A 167 7.85 18.40 -5.10
C MET A 167 8.45 19.11 -6.30
N GLY A 168 8.77 18.38 -7.38
CA GLY A 168 9.37 18.94 -8.58
C GLY A 168 8.48 19.94 -9.30
N ILE A 169 7.17 19.64 -9.40
CA ILE A 169 6.17 20.57 -9.97
C ILE A 169 6.08 21.85 -9.13
N HIS A 170 6.04 21.75 -7.79
CA HIS A 170 5.94 22.94 -6.94
C HIS A 170 7.24 23.75 -6.90
N ARG A 171 8.40 23.09 -6.87
CA ARG A 171 9.72 23.73 -6.84
C ARG A 171 10.16 24.28 -8.19
N GLU A 172 9.38 24.03 -9.25
CA GLU A 172 9.76 24.33 -10.64
C GLU A 172 11.14 23.74 -11.00
N SER A 173 11.41 22.53 -10.51
CA SER A 173 12.71 21.88 -10.65
C SER A 173 12.55 20.38 -10.82
N ALA A 174 13.18 19.81 -11.87
CA ALA A 174 13.21 18.37 -12.08
C ALA A 174 14.17 17.64 -11.12
N GLN A 175 14.97 18.37 -10.34
CA GLN A 175 16.04 17.81 -9.53
C GLN A 175 15.59 16.72 -8.54
N PRO A 176 14.47 16.88 -7.78
CA PRO A 176 14.01 15.81 -6.88
C PRO A 176 13.69 14.50 -7.61
N ILE A 177 13.16 14.60 -8.83
CA ILE A 177 12.83 13.43 -9.66
C ILE A 177 14.12 12.80 -10.20
N ILE A 178 15.06 13.61 -10.67
CA ILE A 178 16.35 13.12 -11.20
C ILE A 178 17.15 12.40 -10.11
N ASP A 179 17.21 12.96 -8.90
CA ASP A 179 18.01 12.37 -7.82
C ASP A 179 17.41 11.05 -7.36
N ILE A 180 16.09 10.97 -7.13
CA ILE A 180 15.48 9.71 -6.69
C ILE A 180 15.57 8.61 -7.76
N LEU A 181 15.47 8.95 -9.06
CA LEU A 181 15.66 7.98 -10.14
C LEU A 181 17.12 7.53 -10.26
N ARG A 182 18.08 8.41 -9.97
CA ARG A 182 19.51 8.05 -9.94
C ARG A 182 19.83 7.13 -8.77
N ASP A 183 19.21 7.38 -7.63
CA ASP A 183 19.45 6.65 -6.39
C ASP A 183 18.66 5.32 -6.34
N THR A 184 17.69 5.12 -7.24
CA THR A 184 16.95 3.86 -7.37
C THR A 184 17.84 2.82 -8.06
N PRO A 185 18.16 1.68 -7.40
CA PRO A 185 18.97 0.63 -8.01
C PRO A 185 18.31 0.03 -9.27
N PRO A 186 19.11 -0.57 -10.17
CA PRO A 186 18.56 -1.31 -11.30
C PRO A 186 17.75 -2.52 -10.82
N ILE A 187 16.74 -2.89 -11.61
CA ILE A 187 15.85 -4.04 -11.36
C ILE A 187 16.18 -5.19 -12.33
N PRO A 188 15.74 -6.44 -12.05
CA PRO A 188 15.85 -7.54 -13.01
C PRO A 188 15.22 -7.20 -14.37
N GLU A 189 15.73 -7.80 -15.46
CA GLU A 189 15.25 -7.50 -16.82
C GLU A 189 13.79 -7.95 -17.03
N SER A 190 13.37 -8.99 -16.32
CA SER A 190 12.00 -9.50 -16.32
C SER A 190 11.00 -8.62 -15.53
N ALA A 191 11.49 -7.68 -14.73
CA ALA A 191 10.69 -6.89 -13.81
C ALA A 191 10.27 -5.53 -14.37
N GLN A 192 9.26 -4.91 -13.75
CA GLN A 192 8.75 -3.61 -14.18
C GLN A 192 8.22 -2.75 -13.02
N TRP A 193 8.52 -1.45 -13.06
CA TRP A 193 7.94 -0.49 -12.14
C TRP A 193 6.47 -0.20 -12.46
N GLY A 194 5.63 -0.08 -11.43
CA GLY A 194 4.30 0.54 -11.50
C GLY A 194 4.39 2.02 -11.13
N ILE A 195 4.21 2.91 -12.10
CA ILE A 195 4.24 4.36 -11.87
C ILE A 195 2.82 4.86 -11.64
N PHE A 196 2.61 5.70 -10.63
CA PHE A 196 1.30 6.26 -10.32
C PHE A 196 1.46 7.68 -9.76
N LEU A 197 0.41 8.49 -9.89
CA LEU A 197 0.38 9.85 -9.31
C LEU A 197 -0.39 9.86 -7.99
N ARG A 198 -1.54 9.15 -7.95
CA ARG A 198 -2.42 9.00 -6.79
C ARG A 198 -3.08 7.62 -6.83
N ASN A 199 -3.67 7.23 -5.73
CA ASN A 199 -4.39 5.97 -5.55
C ASN A 199 -5.58 6.19 -4.60
N HIS A 200 -6.13 5.09 -4.08
CA HIS A 200 -7.27 5.09 -3.17
C HIS A 200 -6.91 5.46 -1.73
N ASP A 201 -5.64 5.70 -1.43
CA ASP A 201 -5.15 6.13 -0.12
C ASP A 201 -4.74 7.60 -0.13
N GLU A 202 -4.22 8.08 0.99
CA GLU A 202 -3.50 9.34 1.06
C GLU A 202 -2.24 9.34 0.20
N LEU A 203 -1.75 10.54 -0.13
CA LEU A 203 -0.40 10.71 -0.64
C LEU A 203 0.53 10.46 0.53
N THR A 204 1.05 9.23 0.63
CA THR A 204 1.95 8.81 1.70
C THR A 204 3.24 9.63 1.66
N LEU A 205 3.67 10.04 2.86
CA LEU A 205 4.91 10.77 3.14
C LEU A 205 5.70 10.03 4.24
N GLU A 206 5.51 8.71 4.36
CA GLU A 206 6.27 7.88 5.30
C GLU A 206 7.75 7.83 4.88
N MET A 207 8.01 7.50 3.61
CA MET A 207 9.35 7.29 3.05
C MET A 207 9.93 8.55 2.40
N VAL A 208 9.81 9.67 3.12
CA VAL A 208 10.47 10.94 2.81
C VAL A 208 11.16 11.49 4.05
N THR A 209 12.14 12.37 3.87
CA THR A 209 12.81 13.02 5.02
C THR A 209 11.83 13.95 5.75
N ASP A 210 12.11 14.25 7.02
CA ASP A 210 11.26 15.16 7.82
C ASP A 210 11.10 16.54 7.16
N GLU A 211 12.17 17.07 6.56
CA GLU A 211 12.15 18.34 5.84
C GLU A 211 11.26 18.28 4.59
N GLU A 212 11.33 17.19 3.83
CA GLU A 212 10.46 16.97 2.67
C GLU A 212 9.00 16.81 3.09
N ARG A 213 8.74 16.11 4.20
CA ARG A 213 7.40 15.93 4.75
C ARG A 213 6.78 17.25 5.15
N ASP A 214 7.51 18.07 5.91
CA ASP A 214 7.07 19.42 6.30
C ASP A 214 6.85 20.32 5.09
N TYR A 215 7.74 20.23 4.10
CA TYR A 215 7.59 20.94 2.84
C TYR A 215 6.31 20.52 2.11
N MET A 216 6.04 19.23 2.01
CA MET A 216 4.83 18.70 1.36
C MET A 216 3.57 19.16 2.10
N TYR A 217 3.54 19.06 3.43
CA TYR A 217 2.39 19.55 4.22
C TYR A 217 2.13 21.03 4.04
N LYS A 218 3.18 21.86 4.10
CA LYS A 218 3.04 23.32 3.95
C LYS A 218 2.43 23.72 2.61
N ASN A 219 2.73 22.99 1.54
CA ASN A 219 2.37 23.37 0.18
C ASN A 219 1.12 22.65 -0.36
N TYR A 220 0.81 21.46 0.15
CA TYR A 220 -0.27 20.62 -0.38
C TYR A 220 -1.39 20.30 0.64
N ALA A 221 -1.19 20.59 1.93
CA ALA A 221 -2.15 20.34 3.01
C ALA A 221 -2.37 21.60 3.87
N THR A 222 -2.92 22.65 3.26
CA THR A 222 -3.13 23.95 3.92
C THR A 222 -4.20 23.93 5.02
N ASP A 223 -5.16 23.01 4.93
CA ASP A 223 -6.10 22.71 6.00
C ASP A 223 -5.63 21.44 6.75
N PRO A 224 -5.55 21.45 8.09
CA PRO A 224 -5.13 20.28 8.87
C PRO A 224 -5.92 19.01 8.54
N ARG A 225 -7.19 19.13 8.14
CA ARG A 225 -8.04 17.98 7.78
C ARG A 225 -7.61 17.31 6.48
N MET A 226 -6.78 17.96 5.66
CA MET A 226 -6.21 17.34 4.46
C MET A 226 -5.15 16.29 4.78
N LYS A 227 -4.66 16.24 6.02
CA LYS A 227 -3.73 15.22 6.49
C LYS A 227 -4.49 13.99 6.98
N ALA A 228 -3.87 12.83 6.85
CA ALA A 228 -4.27 11.57 7.47
C ALA A 228 -3.01 10.72 7.65
N ASN A 229 -2.83 10.15 8.84
CA ASN A 229 -1.62 9.44 9.24
C ASN A 229 -0.37 10.27 8.89
N VAL A 230 0.58 9.66 8.19
CA VAL A 230 1.77 10.32 7.64
C VAL A 230 1.57 10.60 6.15
N GLY A 231 0.53 11.37 5.78
CA GLY A 231 0.26 11.72 4.38
C GLY A 231 -0.83 12.76 4.15
N ILE A 232 -1.20 12.94 2.87
CA ILE A 232 -2.17 13.95 2.41
C ILE A 232 -3.33 13.28 1.67
N ARG A 233 -4.52 13.23 2.28
CA ARG A 233 -5.73 12.56 1.76
C ARG A 233 -6.49 13.39 0.73
N ARG A 234 -5.84 13.68 -0.40
CA ARG A 234 -6.39 14.50 -1.50
C ARG A 234 -6.22 13.86 -2.86
N ARG A 235 -7.11 14.22 -3.79
CA ARG A 235 -7.05 13.79 -5.20
C ARG A 235 -6.04 14.61 -6.00
N LEU A 236 -5.68 14.12 -7.19
CA LEU A 236 -4.68 14.73 -8.07
C LEU A 236 -5.05 16.16 -8.50
N ALA A 237 -6.25 16.34 -9.07
CA ALA A 237 -6.71 17.67 -9.53
C ALA A 237 -6.73 18.70 -8.39
N PRO A 238 -7.30 18.40 -7.21
CA PRO A 238 -7.26 19.33 -6.09
C PRO A 238 -5.85 19.59 -5.50
N LEU A 239 -4.93 18.61 -5.53
CA LEU A 239 -3.52 18.81 -5.15
C LEU A 239 -2.80 19.79 -6.08
N LEU A 240 -3.09 19.73 -7.38
CA LEU A 240 -2.50 20.60 -8.39
C LEU A 240 -3.29 21.90 -8.62
N GLY A 241 -4.24 22.23 -7.73
CA GLY A 241 -5.02 23.45 -7.77
C GLY A 241 -6.04 23.54 -8.91
N GLY A 242 -6.38 22.42 -9.55
CA GLY A 242 -7.25 22.38 -10.73
C GLY A 242 -6.60 22.95 -12.00
N HIS A 243 -5.30 23.24 -11.96
CA HIS A 243 -4.56 23.78 -13.09
C HIS A 243 -4.33 22.71 -14.17
N ARG A 244 -4.98 22.87 -15.32
CA ARG A 244 -4.96 21.89 -16.42
C ARG A 244 -3.57 21.62 -16.97
N ASP A 245 -2.75 22.66 -17.11
CA ASP A 245 -1.35 22.58 -17.53
C ASP A 245 -0.51 21.72 -16.56
N ARG A 246 -0.70 21.88 -15.25
CA ARG A 246 -0.03 21.05 -14.25
C ARG A 246 -0.51 19.60 -14.28
N LEU A 247 -1.82 19.39 -14.49
CA LEU A 247 -2.39 18.04 -14.64
C LEU A 247 -1.85 17.34 -15.88
N GLU A 248 -1.76 18.02 -17.01
CA GLU A 248 -1.17 17.49 -18.24
C GLU A 248 0.31 17.20 -18.06
N LEU A 249 1.08 18.08 -17.40
CA LEU A 249 2.48 17.84 -17.07
C LEU A 249 2.65 16.60 -16.18
N ALA A 250 1.83 16.45 -15.13
CA ALA A 250 1.90 15.29 -14.24
C ALA A 250 1.59 13.99 -14.98
N HIS A 251 0.57 13.98 -15.85
CA HIS A 251 0.26 12.81 -16.70
C HIS A 251 1.34 12.55 -17.75
N ALA A 252 1.95 13.59 -18.34
CA ALA A 252 3.07 13.42 -19.25
C ALA A 252 4.25 12.74 -18.57
N LEU A 253 4.57 13.14 -17.33
CA LEU A 253 5.58 12.45 -16.51
C LEU A 253 5.19 10.99 -16.25
N LEU A 254 3.96 10.74 -15.77
CA LEU A 254 3.43 9.39 -15.55
C LEU A 254 3.58 8.46 -16.77
N LEU A 255 3.27 8.96 -17.97
CA LEU A 255 3.27 8.19 -19.21
C LEU A 255 4.65 8.10 -19.89
N SER A 256 5.65 8.83 -19.38
CA SER A 256 7.00 8.92 -19.98
C SER A 256 8.11 8.35 -19.10
N LEU A 257 7.87 8.22 -17.79
CA LEU A 257 8.82 7.58 -16.88
C LEU A 257 8.95 6.08 -17.16
N PRO A 258 10.12 5.46 -16.93
CA PRO A 258 10.29 4.02 -17.12
C PRO A 258 9.39 3.23 -16.18
N GLY A 259 8.39 2.55 -16.75
CA GLY A 259 7.42 1.77 -15.99
C GLY A 259 6.09 1.62 -16.71
N SER A 260 5.17 0.89 -16.08
CA SER A 260 3.77 0.80 -16.49
C SER A 260 2.93 1.82 -15.71
N PRO A 261 2.16 2.70 -16.37
CA PRO A 261 1.38 3.73 -15.69
C PRO A 261 0.07 3.18 -15.11
N PHE A 262 -0.23 3.54 -13.87
CA PHE A 262 -1.50 3.28 -13.19
C PHE A 262 -2.28 4.58 -13.04
N LEU A 263 -3.47 4.61 -13.63
CA LEU A 263 -4.42 5.72 -13.54
C LEU A 263 -5.47 5.40 -12.47
N TYR A 264 -5.70 6.34 -11.56
CA TYR A 264 -6.77 6.22 -10.57
C TYR A 264 -8.10 6.72 -11.14
N TYR A 265 -9.18 5.96 -10.98
CA TYR A 265 -10.46 6.24 -11.63
C TYR A 265 -10.93 7.67 -11.33
N GLY A 266 -11.32 8.41 -12.35
CA GLY A 266 -11.81 9.78 -12.24
C GLY A 266 -10.72 10.86 -12.35
N ASP A 267 -9.43 10.52 -12.22
CA ASP A 267 -8.37 11.51 -12.42
C ASP A 267 -8.28 11.95 -13.89
N GLU A 268 -8.71 11.11 -14.83
CA GLU A 268 -8.80 11.42 -16.26
C GLU A 268 -9.83 12.51 -16.60
N ILE A 269 -10.83 12.70 -15.73
CA ILE A 269 -11.81 13.80 -15.81
C ILE A 269 -11.55 14.90 -14.76
N GLY A 270 -10.48 14.79 -13.97
CA GLY A 270 -10.12 15.75 -12.95
C GLY A 270 -11.06 15.75 -11.73
N MET A 271 -11.53 14.58 -11.29
CA MET A 271 -12.37 14.46 -10.09
C MET A 271 -11.74 15.14 -8.86
N GLY A 272 -12.61 15.74 -8.05
CA GLY A 272 -12.26 16.37 -6.78
C GLY A 272 -12.23 15.40 -5.60
N ASP A 273 -11.95 15.93 -4.42
CA ASP A 273 -12.02 15.21 -3.15
C ASP A 273 -13.04 15.84 -2.19
N ASN A 274 -13.43 15.09 -1.16
CA ASN A 274 -14.23 15.57 -0.04
C ASN A 274 -13.52 15.31 1.30
N ILE A 275 -12.75 16.29 1.76
CA ILE A 275 -11.96 16.22 3.01
C ILE A 275 -12.79 16.16 4.30
N TRP A 276 -14.12 16.19 4.21
CA TRP A 276 -15.02 16.04 5.35
C TRP A 276 -15.44 14.60 5.60
N LEU A 277 -15.20 13.70 4.63
CA LEU A 277 -15.44 12.28 4.82
C LEU A 277 -14.37 11.68 5.74
N GLN A 278 -14.74 10.57 6.40
CA GLN A 278 -13.88 9.90 7.36
C GLN A 278 -12.71 9.20 6.64
N ASP A 279 -11.59 9.05 7.36
CA ASP A 279 -10.38 8.39 6.85
C ASP A 279 -10.02 8.84 5.42
N ARG A 280 -9.91 7.91 4.46
CA ARG A 280 -9.54 8.14 3.07
C ARG A 280 -10.73 8.19 2.11
N ASP A 281 -11.96 8.15 2.63
CA ASP A 281 -13.18 8.13 1.79
C ASP A 281 -13.33 9.39 0.92
N GLY A 282 -12.69 10.48 1.33
CA GLY A 282 -12.64 11.73 0.57
C GLY A 282 -12.12 11.58 -0.87
N VAL A 283 -11.28 10.58 -1.15
CA VAL A 283 -10.78 10.29 -2.52
C VAL A 283 -11.49 9.12 -3.20
N ARG A 284 -12.49 8.52 -2.54
CA ARG A 284 -13.24 7.33 -2.97
C ARG A 284 -14.69 7.65 -3.34
N THR A 285 -14.97 8.91 -3.65
CA THR A 285 -16.31 9.35 -4.05
C THR A 285 -16.79 8.66 -5.33
N PRO A 286 -18.10 8.51 -5.55
CA PRO A 286 -18.63 7.86 -6.74
C PRO A 286 -18.15 8.52 -8.05
N MET A 287 -17.92 7.71 -9.09
CA MET A 287 -17.53 8.20 -10.42
C MET A 287 -18.59 9.13 -11.01
N GLN A 288 -18.15 10.25 -11.60
CA GLN A 288 -19.02 11.31 -12.12
C GLN A 288 -19.27 11.14 -13.62
N TRP A 289 -20.22 10.28 -14.00
CA TRP A 289 -20.54 9.94 -15.39
C TRP A 289 -21.27 11.04 -16.17
N SER A 290 -22.11 11.82 -15.50
CA SER A 290 -22.95 12.86 -16.13
C SER A 290 -23.36 13.95 -15.15
N ASN A 291 -24.09 14.95 -15.63
CA ASN A 291 -24.69 16.01 -14.80
C ASN A 291 -26.04 15.61 -14.18
N ASP A 292 -26.49 14.36 -14.36
CA ASP A 292 -27.73 13.86 -13.74
C ASP A 292 -27.57 13.68 -12.23
N ARG A 293 -28.68 13.36 -11.54
CA ARG A 293 -28.69 13.07 -10.10
C ARG A 293 -27.61 12.04 -9.76
N ASN A 294 -26.89 12.27 -8.65
CA ASN A 294 -25.77 11.45 -8.17
C ASN A 294 -24.63 11.28 -9.20
N GLY A 295 -24.43 12.25 -10.10
CA GLY A 295 -23.42 12.17 -11.15
C GLY A 295 -23.70 11.07 -12.18
N GLY A 296 -24.94 10.59 -12.29
CA GLY A 296 -25.29 9.42 -13.09
C GLY A 296 -24.79 8.09 -12.55
N PHE A 297 -24.19 8.05 -11.35
CA PHE A 297 -23.68 6.82 -10.74
C PHE A 297 -24.79 5.87 -10.29
N SER A 298 -25.85 6.41 -9.68
CA SER A 298 -26.95 5.61 -9.14
C SER A 298 -28.26 6.40 -9.15
N LYS A 299 -29.38 5.68 -9.28
CA LYS A 299 -30.73 6.23 -9.14
C LYS A 299 -31.24 6.22 -7.69
N ALA A 300 -30.50 5.66 -6.74
CA ALA A 300 -30.90 5.66 -5.33
C ALA A 300 -31.01 7.09 -4.76
N GLU A 301 -31.74 7.26 -3.66
CA GLU A 301 -31.66 8.49 -2.88
C GLU A 301 -30.32 8.51 -2.12
N PRO A 302 -29.66 9.67 -1.96
CA PRO A 302 -28.49 9.80 -1.10
C PRO A 302 -28.86 9.47 0.36
N GLU A 303 -27.99 8.74 1.06
CA GLU A 303 -28.05 8.54 2.51
C GLU A 303 -27.49 9.75 3.27
#